data_AF-C3MID6-F1
#
_entry.id   AF-C3MID6-F1
#
_cell.length_a   1.000
_cell.length_b   1.000
_cell.length_c   1.000
_cell.angle_alpha   90.00
_cell.angle_beta   90.00
_cell.angle_gamma   90.00
#
_symmetry.space_group_name_H-M   'P 1'
#
loop_
_entity.id
_entity.type
_entity.pdbx_description
1 polymer ?
#
loop_
_entity_poly.entity_id
_entity_poly.type
_entity_poly.pdbx_seq_one_letter_code
_entity_poly.pdbx_strand_id
1 'polypeptide(L)'
;MILSGDDLVRDQRTRRAGEIRSAALAYVRECGRQCQVLDIDEFGLRRWPRDRDEKRRIMIDALRDAVGSGVPVMDVWQRFEVSGTIARRLVGASSYGDLYRILRDNEMPVAFRPGDIARWVHDGKLRREEGMDILGIESGPAFDSFVAAWLAGEQ
;
A
#
# COMPACT_ATOMS: atom_id res chain seq x y z
N MET A 1 -8.56 -6.70 39.38
CA MET A 1 -7.34 -7.33 38.83
C MET A 1 -6.36 -6.22 38.52
N ILE A 2 -5.30 -6.07 39.32
CA ILE A 2 -4.32 -4.98 39.16
C ILE A 2 -3.31 -5.46 38.11
N LEU A 3 -3.32 -4.83 36.92
CA LEU A 3 -2.37 -5.12 35.84
C LEU A 3 -0.97 -4.71 36.30
N SER A 4 0.04 -5.57 36.07
CA SER A 4 1.43 -5.28 36.45
C SER A 4 2.02 -4.17 35.57
N GLY A 5 3.13 -3.57 36.00
CA GLY A 5 3.82 -2.51 35.24
C GLY A 5 4.22 -2.96 33.81
N ASP A 6 4.58 -4.23 33.63
CA ASP A 6 4.93 -4.80 32.32
C ASP A 6 3.72 -4.98 31.41
N ASP A 7 2.55 -5.30 31.99
CA ASP A 7 1.30 -5.41 31.23
C ASP A 7 0.84 -4.04 30.69
N LEU A 8 1.04 -2.99 31.48
CA LEU A 8 0.75 -1.61 31.07
C LEU A 8 1.68 -1.13 29.95
N VAL A 9 2.97 -1.44 30.03
CA VAL A 9 3.94 -1.09 28.97
C VAL A 9 3.64 -1.86 27.69
N ARG A 10 3.29 -3.15 27.78
CA ARG A 10 2.91 -3.96 26.63
C ARG A 10 1.61 -3.49 25.98
N ASP A 11 0.61 -3.13 26.79
CA ASP A 11 -0.66 -2.57 26.32
C ASP A 11 -0.44 -1.22 25.62
N GLN A 12 0.37 -0.32 26.19
CA GLN A 12 0.71 0.96 25.57
C GLN A 12 1.46 0.78 24.23
N ARG A 13 2.42 -0.15 24.16
CA ARG A 13 3.14 -0.48 22.91
C ARG A 13 2.18 -1.03 21.85
N THR A 14 1.28 -1.93 22.24
CA THR A 14 0.32 -2.56 21.32
C THR A 14 -0.69 -1.54 20.80
N ARG A 15 -1.22 -0.68 21.67
CA ARG A 15 -2.12 0.42 21.26
C ARG A 15 -1.45 1.38 20.29
N ARG A 16 -0.20 1.76 20.57
CA ARG A 16 0.58 2.64 19.71
C ARG A 16 0.86 2.00 18.34
N ALA A 17 1.20 0.70 18.31
CA ALA A 17 1.38 -0.02 17.06
C ALA A 17 0.08 -0.08 16.23
N GLY A 18 -1.06 -0.31 16.89
CA GLY A 18 -2.38 -0.28 16.24
C GLY A 18 -2.74 1.09 15.68
N GLU A 19 -2.44 2.16 16.42
CA GLU A 19 -2.64 3.55 15.98
C GLU A 19 -1.80 3.89 14.74
N ILE A 20 -0.51 3.54 14.75
CA ILE A 20 0.39 3.75 13.61
C ILE A 20 -0.08 2.97 12.39
N ARG A 21 -0.46 1.69 12.55
CA ARG A 21 -0.99 0.88 11.45
C ARG A 21 -2.26 1.49 10.86
N SER A 22 -3.18 1.94 11.71
CA SER A 22 -4.41 2.62 11.27
C SER A 22 -4.11 3.91 10.52
N ALA A 23 -3.16 4.71 11.01
CA ALA A 23 -2.73 5.94 10.35
C ALA A 23 -2.06 5.68 8.99
N ALA A 24 -1.22 4.64 8.89
CA ALA A 24 -0.57 4.27 7.65
C ALA A 24 -1.58 3.84 6.58
N LEU A 25 -2.55 2.99 6.92
CA LEU A 25 -3.63 2.61 6.00
C LEU A 25 -4.46 3.82 5.55
N ALA A 26 -4.77 4.73 6.47
CA ALA A 26 -5.51 5.95 6.15
C ALA A 26 -4.72 6.87 5.19
N TYR A 27 -3.42 7.05 5.43
CA TYR A 27 -2.54 7.84 4.57
C TYR A 27 -2.45 7.26 3.15
N VAL A 28 -2.24 5.94 3.02
CA VAL A 28 -2.16 5.29 1.71
C VAL A 28 -3.47 5.43 0.94
N ARG A 29 -4.62 5.21 1.60
CA ARG A 29 -5.94 5.41 0.99
C ARG A 29 -6.17 6.86 0.56
N GLU A 30 -5.74 7.82 1.37
CA GLU A 30 -5.83 9.24 0.99
C GLU A 30 -5.00 9.52 -0.28
N CYS A 31 -3.79 8.99 -0.36
CA CYS A 31 -2.96 9.11 -1.57
C CYS A 31 -3.66 8.50 -2.80
N GLY A 32 -4.32 7.35 -2.62
CA GLY A 32 -5.16 6.73 -3.65
C GLY A 32 -6.32 7.64 -4.08
N ARG A 33 -7.09 8.18 -3.14
CA ARG A 33 -8.23 9.07 -3.43
C ARG A 33 -7.83 10.39 -4.10
N GLN A 34 -6.66 10.93 -3.76
CA GLN A 34 -6.13 12.17 -4.33
C GLN A 34 -5.31 11.92 -5.61
N CYS A 35 -5.12 10.66 -6.01
CA CYS A 35 -4.30 10.24 -7.14
C CYS A 35 -2.87 10.81 -7.11
N GLN A 36 -2.31 11.03 -5.91
CA GLN A 36 -0.97 11.57 -5.72
C GLN A 36 -0.38 11.14 -4.38
N VAL A 37 0.95 11.07 -4.29
CA VAL A 37 1.63 10.87 -3.01
C VAL A 37 1.59 12.19 -2.24
N LEU A 38 0.96 12.16 -1.07
CA LEU A 38 0.81 13.34 -0.21
C LEU A 38 2.01 13.52 0.69
N ASP A 39 2.20 14.74 1.19
CA ASP A 39 3.18 14.99 2.24
C ASP A 39 2.77 14.26 3.54
N ILE A 40 3.63 13.36 3.99
CA ILE A 40 3.37 12.51 5.16
C ILE A 40 3.47 13.29 6.47
N ASP A 41 4.28 14.34 6.50
CA ASP A 41 4.46 15.20 7.66
C ASP A 41 3.21 16.08 7.83
N GLU A 42 2.72 16.69 6.75
CA GLU A 42 1.44 17.42 6.76
C GLU A 42 0.25 16.53 7.13
N PHE A 43 0.21 15.29 6.62
CA PHE A 43 -0.80 14.31 7.04
C PHE A 43 -0.70 14.03 8.54
N GLY A 44 0.50 13.78 9.05
CA GLY A 44 0.73 13.52 10.47
C GLY A 44 0.38 14.70 11.39
N LEU A 45 0.69 15.92 10.98
CA LEU A 45 0.30 17.14 11.69
C LEU A 45 -1.23 17.26 11.83
N ARG A 46 -1.97 16.95 10.74
CA ARG A 46 -3.44 16.93 10.76
C ARG A 46 -4.01 15.75 11.55
N ARG A 47 -3.33 14.60 11.55
CA ARG A 47 -3.78 13.38 12.23
C ARG A 47 -3.70 13.51 13.76
N TRP A 48 -2.65 14.15 14.26
CA TRP A 48 -2.36 14.29 15.69
C TRP A 48 -2.24 15.75 16.15
N PRO A 49 -3.30 16.57 16.01
CA PRO A 49 -3.22 18.00 16.30
C PRO A 49 -3.05 18.32 17.79
N ARG A 50 -3.42 17.37 18.67
CA ARG A 50 -3.37 17.53 20.13
C ARG A 50 -2.11 16.94 20.78
N ASP A 51 -1.28 16.23 20.01
CA ASP A 51 -0.03 15.68 20.53
C ASP A 51 1.01 16.79 20.65
N ARG A 52 1.78 16.76 21.75
CA ARG A 52 2.94 17.64 21.91
C ARG A 52 3.97 17.38 20.82
N ASP A 53 4.74 18.40 20.45
CA ASP A 53 5.66 18.37 19.30
C ASP A 53 6.61 17.17 19.29
N GLU A 54 7.15 16.78 20.45
CA GLU A 54 8.02 15.61 20.57
C GLU A 54 7.27 14.30 20.28
N LYS A 55 6.14 14.06 20.94
CA LYS A 55 5.32 12.87 20.68
C LYS A 55 4.90 12.81 19.21
N ARG A 56 4.46 13.94 18.67
CA ARG A 56 4.01 14.05 17.28
C ARG A 56 5.12 13.70 16.29
N ARG A 57 6.34 14.20 16.49
CA ARG A 57 7.51 13.81 15.67
C ARG A 57 7.72 12.31 15.68
N ILE A 58 7.76 11.67 16.85
CA ILE A 58 7.95 10.21 16.96
C ILE A 58 6.81 9.44 16.27
N MET A 59 5.57 9.94 16.35
CA MET A 59 4.43 9.32 15.66
C MET A 59 4.53 9.46 14.13
N ILE A 60 5.01 10.61 13.63
CA ILE A 60 5.25 10.84 12.20
C ILE A 60 6.39 9.96 11.69
N ASP A 61 7.48 9.86 12.43
CA ASP A 61 8.60 8.97 12.09
C ASP A 61 8.14 7.51 12.03
N ALA A 62 7.39 7.05 13.04
CA ALA A 62 6.84 5.70 13.05
C ALA A 62 5.83 5.45 11.91
N LEU A 63 5.06 6.46 11.52
CA LEU A 63 4.17 6.40 10.36
C LEU A 63 4.99 6.24 9.07
N ARG A 64 6.08 6.99 8.92
CA ARG A 64 6.98 6.92 7.77
C ARG A 64 7.63 5.54 7.68
N ASP A 65 8.11 5.00 8.79
CA ASP A 65 8.67 3.64 8.85
C ASP A 65 7.62 2.59 8.48
N ALA A 66 6.40 2.74 8.99
CA ALA A 66 5.31 1.82 8.67
C ALA A 66 4.95 1.85 7.18
N VAL A 67 4.86 3.03 6.55
CA VAL A 67 4.62 3.16 5.11
C VAL A 67 5.81 2.61 4.31
N GLY A 68 7.04 2.93 4.71
CA GLY A 68 8.28 2.51 4.07
C GLY A 68 8.52 0.99 4.12
N SER A 69 7.97 0.29 5.12
CA SER A 69 7.96 -1.18 5.15
C SER A 69 7.20 -1.81 3.97
N GLY A 70 6.30 -1.04 3.33
CA GLY A 70 5.47 -1.47 2.22
C GLY A 70 4.24 -2.28 2.61
N VAL A 71 4.17 -2.86 3.81
CA VAL A 71 3.02 -3.65 4.28
C VAL A 71 1.67 -2.93 4.15
N PRO A 72 1.47 -1.71 4.68
CA PRO A 72 0.19 -1.01 4.53
C PRO A 72 -0.10 -0.62 3.08
N VAL A 73 0.94 -0.33 2.29
CA VAL A 73 0.79 -0.01 0.86
C VAL A 73 0.25 -1.22 0.10
N MET A 74 0.82 -2.40 0.39
CA MET A 74 0.43 -3.65 -0.23
C MET A 74 -0.98 -4.09 0.16
N ASP A 75 -1.39 -3.91 1.43
CA ASP A 75 -2.76 -4.24 1.86
C ASP A 75 -3.83 -3.41 1.12
N VAL A 76 -3.57 -2.12 0.90
CA VAL A 76 -4.48 -1.22 0.18
C VAL A 76 -4.44 -1.49 -1.33
N TRP A 77 -3.25 -1.71 -1.90
CA TRP A 77 -3.08 -2.01 -3.33
C TRP A 77 -3.74 -3.33 -3.74
N GLN A 78 -3.61 -4.37 -2.92
CA GLN A 78 -4.23 -5.68 -3.18
C GLN A 78 -5.76 -5.65 -3.17
N ARG A 79 -6.36 -4.58 -2.64
CA ARG A 79 -7.81 -4.32 -2.64
C ARG A 79 -8.25 -3.36 -3.75
N PHE A 80 -7.33 -2.97 -4.63
CA PHE A 80 -7.56 -1.99 -5.70
C PHE A 80 -7.98 -0.60 -5.20
N GLU A 81 -7.64 -0.26 -3.95
CA GLU A 81 -7.97 1.03 -3.33
C GLU A 81 -6.91 2.12 -3.64
N VAL A 82 -5.77 1.73 -4.21
CA VAL A 82 -4.70 2.61 -4.67
C VAL A 82 -4.10 2.04 -5.96
N SER A 83 -3.79 2.90 -6.92
CA SER A 83 -3.19 2.47 -8.19
C SER A 83 -1.78 1.92 -8.00
N GLY A 84 -1.34 1.06 -8.91
CA GLY A 84 0.03 0.54 -8.93
C GLY A 84 1.08 1.64 -9.09
N THR A 85 0.75 2.75 -9.76
CA THR A 85 1.66 3.90 -9.85
C THR A 85 1.86 4.59 -8.51
N ILE A 86 0.78 4.86 -7.76
CA ILE A 86 0.90 5.47 -6.43
C ILE A 86 1.55 4.52 -5.44
N ALA A 87 1.16 3.24 -5.45
CA ALA A 87 1.78 2.21 -4.61
C ALA A 87 3.31 2.14 -4.84
N ARG A 88 3.76 2.15 -6.10
CA ARG A 88 5.18 2.17 -6.44
C ARG A 88 5.91 3.40 -5.91
N ARG A 89 5.32 4.58 -6.08
CA ARG A 89 5.93 5.83 -5.59
C ARG A 89 6.04 5.85 -4.06
N LEU A 90 5.04 5.34 -3.34
CA LEU A 90 5.05 5.28 -1.88
C LEU A 90 6.18 4.42 -1.30
N VAL A 91 6.58 3.36 -2.00
CA VAL A 91 7.61 2.40 -1.55
C VAL A 91 8.93 2.49 -2.33
N GLY A 92 9.07 3.47 -3.23
CA GLY A 92 10.27 3.62 -4.07
C GLY A 92 10.49 2.48 -5.07
N ALA A 93 9.42 1.77 -5.47
CA ALA A 93 9.48 0.69 -6.45
C ALA A 93 9.53 1.22 -7.89
N SER A 94 10.32 0.58 -8.75
CA SER A 94 10.48 0.98 -10.16
C SER A 94 9.43 0.32 -11.06
N SER A 95 8.97 -0.88 -10.72
CA SER A 95 8.03 -1.69 -11.49
C SER A 95 6.96 -2.32 -10.61
N TYR A 96 5.85 -2.77 -11.20
CA TYR A 96 4.85 -3.53 -10.44
C TYR A 96 5.42 -4.85 -9.92
N GLY A 97 6.43 -5.42 -10.60
CA GLY A 97 7.15 -6.61 -10.14
C GLY A 97 7.84 -6.40 -8.79
N ASP A 98 8.29 -5.17 -8.50
CA ASP A 98 8.87 -4.83 -7.20
C ASP A 98 7.81 -4.84 -6.08
N LEU A 99 6.54 -4.54 -6.38
CA LEU A 99 5.44 -4.65 -5.41
C LEU A 99 5.23 -6.11 -4.99
N TYR A 100 5.28 -7.04 -5.94
CA TYR A 100 5.23 -8.48 -5.64
C TYR A 100 6.45 -8.95 -4.86
N ARG A 101 7.61 -8.33 -5.05
CA ARG A 101 8.79 -8.60 -4.21
C ARG A 101 8.55 -8.19 -2.76
N ILE A 102 7.96 -7.03 -2.52
CA ILE A 102 7.60 -6.56 -1.18
C ILE A 102 6.61 -7.53 -0.51
N LEU A 103 5.60 -8.01 -1.24
CA LEU A 103 4.68 -9.03 -0.73
C LEU A 103 5.43 -10.27 -0.26
N ARG A 104 6.32 -10.81 -1.10
CA ARG A 104 7.12 -11.99 -0.78
C ARG A 104 8.04 -11.75 0.42
N ASP A 105 8.78 -10.64 0.43
CA ASP A 105 9.78 -10.35 1.47
C ASP A 105 9.12 -10.07 2.83
N ASN A 106 7.84 -9.67 2.85
CA ASN A 106 7.02 -9.53 4.06
C ASN A 106 6.09 -10.73 4.32
N GLU A 107 6.27 -11.84 3.60
CA GLU A 107 5.46 -13.07 3.74
C GLU A 107 3.93 -12.82 3.63
N MET A 108 3.55 -11.81 2.84
CA MET A 108 2.15 -11.45 2.63
C MET A 108 1.52 -12.36 1.57
N PRO A 109 0.25 -12.77 1.76
CA PRO A 109 -0.48 -13.49 0.72
C PRO A 109 -0.65 -12.59 -0.51
N VAL A 110 -0.63 -13.24 -1.67
CA VAL A 110 -0.86 -12.61 -2.99
C VAL A 110 -2.33 -12.81 -3.37
N ALA A 111 -3.10 -11.73 -3.37
CA ALA A 111 -4.54 -11.72 -3.67
C ALA A 111 -4.84 -11.92 -5.16
N PHE A 112 -3.93 -11.49 -6.03
CA PHE A 112 -4.00 -11.69 -7.48
C PHE A 112 -2.59 -11.74 -8.07
N ARG A 113 -2.41 -12.46 -9.17
CA ARG A 113 -1.18 -12.47 -9.97
C ARG A 113 -1.32 -11.58 -11.21
N PRO A 114 -0.22 -11.16 -11.84
CA PRO A 114 -0.28 -10.40 -13.09
C PRO A 114 -1.09 -11.13 -14.20
N GLY A 115 -0.94 -12.46 -14.31
CA GLY A 115 -1.72 -13.27 -15.23
C GLY A 115 -3.22 -13.28 -14.95
N ASP A 116 -3.63 -13.16 -13.68
CA ASP A 116 -5.05 -13.05 -13.33
C ASP A 116 -5.65 -11.73 -13.86
N ILE A 117 -4.91 -10.62 -13.74
CA ILE A 117 -5.30 -9.32 -14.32
C ILE A 117 -5.42 -9.42 -15.83
N ALA A 118 -4.43 -10.02 -16.51
CA ALA A 118 -4.47 -10.21 -17.96
C ALA A 118 -5.71 -11.03 -18.39
N ARG A 119 -5.99 -12.14 -17.69
CA ARG A 119 -7.16 -12.98 -17.95
C ARG A 119 -8.48 -12.24 -17.69
N TRP A 120 -8.61 -11.52 -16.58
CA TRP A 120 -9.83 -10.78 -16.26
C TRP A 120 -10.14 -9.67 -17.27
N VAL A 121 -9.10 -8.99 -17.78
CA VAL A 121 -9.28 -8.02 -18.87
C VAL A 121 -9.69 -8.70 -20.16
N HIS A 122 -9.02 -9.80 -20.52
CA HIS A 122 -9.36 -10.58 -21.72
C HIS A 122 -10.81 -11.09 -21.70
N ASP A 123 -11.24 -11.63 -20.56
CA ASP A 123 -12.59 -12.13 -20.33
C ASP A 123 -13.65 -11.01 -20.21
N GLY A 124 -13.25 -9.74 -20.21
CA GLY A 124 -14.15 -8.59 -20.00
C GLY A 124 -14.70 -8.46 -18.57
N LYS A 125 -14.11 -9.15 -17.58
CA LYS A 125 -14.49 -9.06 -16.16
C LYS A 125 -13.89 -7.84 -15.46
N LEU A 126 -12.85 -7.26 -16.05
CA LEU A 126 -12.16 -6.05 -15.59
C LEU A 126 -11.96 -5.13 -16.79
N ARG A 127 -12.23 -3.82 -16.65
CA ARG A 127 -11.96 -2.88 -17.74
C ARG A 127 -10.47 -2.76 -17.97
N ARG A 128 -10.08 -2.48 -19.21
CA ARG A 128 -8.68 -2.30 -19.59
C ARG A 128 -8.00 -1.21 -18.77
N GLU A 129 -8.68 -0.09 -18.57
CA GLU A 129 -8.19 1.06 -17.81
C GLU A 129 -7.99 0.69 -16.33
N GLU A 130 -8.83 -0.17 -15.77
CA GLU A 130 -8.69 -0.65 -14.40
C GLU A 130 -7.48 -1.58 -14.27
N GLY A 131 -7.26 -2.50 -15.22
CA GLY A 131 -6.06 -3.34 -15.24
C GLY A 131 -4.77 -2.53 -15.37
N MET A 132 -4.79 -1.49 -16.21
CA MET A 132 -3.69 -0.53 -16.35
C MET A 132 -3.41 0.18 -15.02
N ASP A 133 -4.45 0.68 -14.36
CA ASP A 133 -4.34 1.41 -13.09
C ASP A 133 -3.78 0.51 -11.97
N ILE A 134 -4.31 -0.71 -11.85
CA ILE A 134 -3.86 -1.71 -10.87
C ILE A 134 -2.37 -2.01 -11.02
N LEU A 135 -1.89 -2.22 -12.24
CA LEU A 135 -0.47 -2.50 -12.48
C LEU A 135 0.40 -1.24 -12.59
N GLY A 136 -0.21 -0.05 -12.60
CA GLY A 136 0.50 1.21 -12.83
C GLY A 136 1.16 1.27 -14.21
N ILE A 137 0.55 0.65 -15.22
CA ILE A 137 1.03 0.71 -16.61
C ILE A 137 0.28 1.84 -17.31
N GLU A 138 0.98 2.96 -17.53
CA GLU A 138 0.36 4.18 -18.06
C GLU A 138 0.19 4.15 -19.59
N SER A 139 0.99 3.34 -20.28
CA SER A 139 0.94 3.21 -21.74
C SER A 139 0.00 2.09 -22.15
N GLY A 140 -1.06 2.44 -22.88
CA GLY A 140 -2.00 1.49 -23.45
C GLY A 140 -1.33 0.38 -24.27
N PRO A 141 -0.50 0.71 -25.28
CA PRO A 141 0.21 -0.30 -26.06
C PRO A 141 1.12 -1.21 -25.22
N ALA A 142 1.74 -0.69 -24.16
CA ALA A 142 2.54 -1.51 -23.24
C ALA A 142 1.67 -2.48 -22.44
N PHE A 143 0.48 -2.04 -22.02
CA PHE A 143 -0.49 -2.89 -21.36
C PHE A 143 -1.06 -3.97 -22.29
N ASP A 144 -1.39 -3.62 -23.54
CA ASP A 144 -1.87 -4.59 -24.53
C ASP A 144 -0.80 -5.66 -24.81
N SER A 145 0.46 -5.25 -24.90
CA SER A 145 1.61 -6.17 -25.04
C SER A 145 1.76 -7.08 -23.81
N PHE A 146 1.56 -6.53 -22.61
CA PHE A 146 1.55 -7.30 -21.36
C PHE A 146 0.45 -8.36 -21.37
N VAL A 147 -0.80 -7.99 -21.71
CA VAL A 147 -1.92 -8.93 -21.76
C VAL A 147 -1.65 -10.04 -22.79
N ALA A 148 -1.22 -9.67 -23.99
CA ALA A 148 -0.90 -10.63 -25.05
C ALA A 148 0.22 -11.60 -24.63
N ALA A 149 1.27 -11.12 -23.98
CA ALA A 149 2.38 -11.95 -23.52
C ALA A 149 1.94 -12.99 -22.47
N TRP A 150 1.08 -12.59 -21.52
CA TRP A 150 0.56 -13.52 -20.51
C TRP A 150 -0.37 -14.57 -21.10
N LEU A 151 -1.24 -14.20 -22.03
CA LEU A 151 -2.15 -15.15 -22.69
C LEU A 151 -1.40 -16.13 -23.60
N ALA A 152 -0.31 -15.70 -24.24
CA ALA A 152 0.52 -16.57 -25.06
C ALA A 152 1.36 -17.58 -24.24
N GLY A 153 1.72 -17.22 -23.00
CA GLY A 153 2.49 -18.05 -22.08
C GLY A 153 1.69 -19.08 -21.29
N GLU A 154 0.35 -19.12 -21.44
CA GLU A 154 -0.54 -20.13 -20.83
C GLU A 154 -0.71 -21.40 -21.72
N GLN A 155 0.13 -21.58 -22.74
CA GLN A 155 0.20 -22.78 -23.58
C GLN A 155 1.18 -23.82 -23.04
#